data_AF-A0A1I5XJ55-F1
#
_entry.id   AF-A0A1I5XJ55-F1
#
_cell.length_a   1.000
_cell.length_b   1.000
_cell.length_c   1.000
_cell.angle_alpha   90.00
_cell.angle_beta   90.00
_cell.angle_gamma   90.00
#
_symmetry.space_group_name_H-M   'P 1'
#
loop_
_entity.id
_entity.type
_entity.pdbx_description
1 polymer ?
#
loop_
_entity_poly.entity_id
_entity_poly.type
_entity_poly.pdbx_seq_one_letter_code
_entity_poly.pdbx_strand_id
1 'polypeptide(L)'
;MIQTFTQDDVIRYVYDETTEEENSLIQDGLVHDTEMLEFYLDMLDVKASLDKSYRDPSPKSLDAIFAYSRNSSTNPKRQSASIK
;
A
#
# COMPACT_ATOMS: atom_id res chain seq x y z
N MET A 1 -23.14 -0.96 19.73
CA MET A 1 -22.78 -1.88 18.63
C MET A 1 -21.49 -2.53 19.07
N ILE A 2 -21.42 -3.86 19.07
CA ILE A 2 -20.15 -4.54 19.38
C ILE A 2 -19.26 -4.32 18.16
N GLN A 3 -18.14 -3.62 18.32
CA GLN A 3 -17.15 -3.49 17.26
C GLN A 3 -16.46 -4.85 17.15
N THR A 4 -16.79 -5.63 16.12
CA THR A 4 -16.16 -6.92 15.88
C THR A 4 -14.79 -6.70 15.26
N PHE A 5 -13.75 -7.14 15.96
CA PHE A 5 -12.40 -7.30 15.44
C PHE A 5 -12.34 -8.56 14.56
N THR A 6 -11.82 -8.43 13.34
CA THR A 6 -11.82 -9.50 12.33
C THR A 6 -10.46 -9.67 11.64
N GLN A 7 -10.28 -10.76 10.90
CA GLN A 7 -9.08 -10.97 10.06
C GLN A 7 -8.87 -9.86 9.01
N ASP A 8 -9.95 -9.26 8.50
CA ASP A 8 -9.85 -8.15 7.53
C ASP A 8 -9.19 -6.93 8.18
N ASP A 9 -9.55 -6.64 9.44
CA ASP A 9 -8.93 -5.56 10.21
C ASP A 9 -7.44 -5.82 10.45
N VAL A 10 -7.05 -7.08 10.70
CA VAL A 10 -5.64 -7.47 10.83
C VAL A 10 -4.88 -7.24 9.52
N ILE A 11 -5.46 -7.59 8.37
CA ILE A 11 -4.82 -7.37 7.06
C ILE A 11 -4.63 -5.87 6.82
N ARG A 12 -5.68 -5.05 7.02
CA ARG A 12 -5.58 -3.59 6.89
C ARG A 12 -4.50 -3.02 7.82
N TYR A 13 -4.45 -3.50 9.06
CA TYR A 13 -3.44 -3.08 10.04
C TYR A 13 -2.01 -3.42 9.61
N VAL A 14 -1.77 -4.61 9.02
CA VAL A 14 -0.46 -5.01 8.48
C VAL A 14 0.04 -4.11 7.34
N TYR A 15 -0.88 -3.47 6.62
CA TYR A 15 -0.58 -2.53 5.53
C TYR A 15 -0.68 -1.05 5.94
N ASP A 16 -0.82 -0.75 7.23
CA ASP A 16 -0.99 0.62 7.76
C ASP A 16 -2.24 1.35 7.20
N GLU A 17 -3.32 0.61 6.91
CA GLU A 17 -4.58 1.12 6.33
C GLU A 17 -5.69 1.36 7.38
N THR A 18 -5.30 1.64 8.61
CA THR A 18 -6.17 1.80 9.78
C THR A 18 -5.90 3.11 10.51
N THR A 19 -6.92 3.67 11.17
CA THR A 19 -6.76 4.87 12.00
C THR A 19 -6.11 4.54 13.35
N GLU A 20 -5.68 5.55 14.10
CA GLU A 20 -5.10 5.35 15.45
C GLU A 20 -6.10 4.70 16.42
N GLU A 21 -7.38 5.05 16.31
CA GLU A 21 -8.44 4.41 17.10
C GLU A 21 -8.62 2.93 16.72
N GLU A 22 -8.63 2.62 15.42
CA GLU A 22 -8.70 1.23 14.93
C GLU A 22 -7.47 0.44 15.39
N ASN A 23 -6.26 1.02 15.32
CA ASN A 23 -5.02 0.40 15.80
C ASN A 23 -5.12 0.00 17.27
N SER A 24 -5.65 0.88 18.11
CA SER A 24 -5.78 0.63 19.54
C SER A 24 -6.73 -0.53 19.84
N LEU A 25 -7.86 -0.61 19.12
CA LEU A 25 -8.82 -1.70 19.24
C LEU A 25 -8.27 -3.04 18.74
N ILE A 26 -7.52 -3.01 17.63
CA ILE A 26 -6.86 -4.19 17.07
C ILE A 26 -5.79 -4.71 18.02
N GLN A 27 -4.96 -3.84 18.59
CA GLN A 27 -3.95 -4.23 19.57
C GLN A 27 -4.57 -4.87 20.81
N ASP A 28 -5.67 -4.32 21.32
CA ASP A 28 -6.41 -4.94 22.43
C ASP A 28 -6.98 -6.31 22.04
N GLY A 29 -7.54 -6.45 20.83
CA GLY A 29 -8.03 -7.72 20.28
C GLY A 29 -6.94 -8.79 20.20
N LEU A 30 -5.77 -8.43 19.67
CA LEU A 30 -4.61 -9.33 19.54
C LEU A 30 -4.09 -9.82 20.90
N VAL A 31 -4.24 -9.04 21.97
CA VAL A 31 -3.83 -9.46 23.33
C VAL A 31 -4.77 -10.53 23.90
N HIS A 32 -6.05 -10.46 23.56
CA HIS A 32 -7.09 -11.34 24.12
C HIS A 32 -7.40 -12.57 23.26
N ASP A 33 -7.00 -12.56 21.98
CA ASP A 33 -7.24 -13.63 21.02
C ASP A 33 -5.92 -14.12 20.41
N THR A 34 -5.47 -15.29 20.88
CA THR A 34 -4.22 -15.91 20.42
C THR A 34 -4.28 -16.36 18.97
N GLU A 35 -5.44 -16.78 18.47
CA GLU A 35 -5.60 -17.20 17.06
C GLU A 35 -5.45 -16.00 16.13
N MET A 36 -6.01 -14.84 16.52
CA MET A 36 -5.79 -13.59 15.79
C MET A 36 -4.35 -13.11 15.85
N LEU A 37 -3.66 -13.28 16.99
CA LEU A 37 -2.24 -12.96 17.11
C LEU A 37 -1.37 -13.82 16.18
N GLU A 38 -1.62 -15.13 16.14
CA GLU A 38 -0.92 -16.04 15.22
C GLU A 38 -1.17 -15.63 13.76
N PHE A 39 -2.43 -15.33 13.40
CA PHE A 39 -2.76 -14.83 12.07
C PHE A 39 -2.03 -13.53 11.73
N TYR A 40 -1.94 -12.58 12.65
CA TYR A 40 -1.18 -11.34 12.47
C TYR A 40 0.30 -11.60 12.19
N LEU A 41 0.95 -12.49 12.94
CA LEU A 41 2.35 -12.85 12.73
C LEU A 41 2.56 -13.52 11.38
N ASP A 42 1.67 -14.42 10.97
CA ASP A 42 1.70 -15.05 9.64
C ASP A 42 1.59 -14.00 8.52
N MET A 43 0.72 -13.00 8.68
CA MET A 43 0.54 -11.94 7.68
C MET A 43 1.77 -11.03 7.57
N LEU A 44 2.48 -10.75 8.68
CA LEU A 44 3.76 -10.04 8.65
C LEU A 44 4.81 -10.82 7.84
N ASP A 45 4.90 -12.13 8.03
CA ASP A 45 5.82 -12.99 7.30
C ASP A 45 5.48 -13.08 5.81
N VAL A 46 4.20 -13.15 5.47
CA VAL A 46 3.72 -13.09 4.08
C VAL A 46 4.11 -11.76 3.43
N LYS A 47 3.84 -10.62 4.09
CA LYS A 47 4.21 -9.29 3.60
C LYS A 47 5.71 -9.18 3.35
N ALA A 48 6.53 -9.60 4.31
CA ALA A 48 7.99 -9.60 4.18
C ALA A 48 8.49 -10.49 3.03
N SER A 49 7.79 -11.60 2.76
CA SER A 49 8.11 -12.51 1.65
C SER A 49 7.72 -11.91 0.29
N LEU A 50 6.59 -11.21 0.22
CA LEU A 50 6.15 -10.51 -0.99
C LEU A 50 7.08 -9.35 -1.34
N ASP A 51 7.53 -8.58 -0.36
CA ASP A 51 8.48 -7.48 -0.56
C ASP A 51 9.80 -7.96 -1.20
N LYS A 52 10.26 -9.17 -0.85
CA LYS A 52 11.44 -9.80 -1.47
C LYS A 52 11.19 -10.29 -2.90
N SER A 53 9.94 -10.53 -3.26
CA SER A 53 9.56 -11.03 -4.58
C SER A 53 9.46 -9.93 -5.64
N TYR A 54 9.71 -8.66 -5.24
CA TYR A 54 9.66 -7.51 -6.13
C TYR A 54 10.53 -7.71 -7.38
N ARG A 55 9.98 -7.34 -8.53
CA ARG A 55 10.67 -7.39 -9.82
C ARG A 55 10.76 -6.00 -10.41
N ASP A 56 11.95 -5.66 -10.88
CA ASP A 56 12.14 -4.41 -11.59
C ASP A 56 11.40 -4.43 -12.94
N PRO A 57 10.84 -3.28 -13.35
CA PRO A 57 10.28 -3.14 -14.69
C PRO A 57 11.37 -3.37 -15.75
N SER A 58 10.97 -3.85 -16.93
CA SER A 58 11.92 -4.02 -18.03
C SER A 58 12.54 -2.67 -18.44
N PRO A 59 13.81 -2.63 -18.87
CA PRO A 59 14.46 -1.40 -19.33
C PRO A 59 13.66 -0.69 -20.43
N LYS A 60 13.04 -1.46 -21.32
CA LYS A 60 12.17 -0.95 -22.40
C LYS A 60 10.98 -0.13 -21.86
N SER A 61 10.39 -0.58 -20.76
CA SER A 61 9.29 0.14 -20.11
C SER A 61 9.76 1.46 -19.51
N LEU A 62 10.93 1.46 -18.86
CA LEU A 62 11.54 2.67 -18.31
C LEU A 62 11.87 3.69 -19.41
N ASP A 63 12.46 3.25 -20.51
CA ASP A 63 12.80 4.10 -21.66
C ASP A 63 11.57 4.77 -22.26
N ALA A 64 10.47 4.02 -22.41
CA ALA A 64 9.21 4.55 -22.92
C ALA A 64 8.63 5.64 -22.00
N ILE A 65 8.62 5.40 -20.68
CA ILE A 65 8.15 6.38 -19.67
C ILE A 65 9.02 7.63 -19.69
N PHE A 66 10.35 7.48 -19.68
CA PHE A 66 11.25 8.62 -19.68
C PHE A 66 11.18 9.42 -20.99
N ALA A 67 11.03 8.76 -22.14
CA ALA A 67 10.85 9.43 -23.43
C ALA A 67 9.56 10.26 -23.44
N TYR A 68 8.45 9.69 -22.96
CA TYR A 68 7.20 10.42 -22.83
C TYR A 68 7.34 11.63 -21.90
N SER A 69 7.94 11.45 -20.72
CA SER A 69 8.13 12.52 -19.73
C SER A 69 8.95 13.69 -20.30
N ARG A 70 10.09 13.41 -20.97
CA ARG A 70 10.94 14.44 -21.61
C ARG A 70 10.21 15.20 -22.72
N ASN A 71 9.36 14.52 -23.49
CA ASN A 71 8.60 15.15 -24.56
C ASN A 71 7.38 15.93 -24.05
N SER A 72 6.90 15.63 -22.85
CA SER A 72 5.75 16.31 -22.24
C SER A 72 6.07 17.71 -21.71
N SER A 73 7.32 17.97 -21.29
CA SER A 73 7.77 19.32 -20.89
C SER A 73 8.07 20.24 -22.08
N THR A 74 8.36 19.66 -23.25
CA THR A 74 8.77 20.36 -24.47
C THR A 74 7.68 20.45 -25.53
N ASN A 75 6.45 19.96 -25.25
CA ASN A 75 5.35 20.04 -26.20
C ASN A 75 4.74 21.46 -26.23
N PRO A 76 4.95 22.27 -27.29
CA PRO A 76 4.46 23.64 -27.36
C PRO A 76 2.92 23.74 -27.41
N LYS A 77 2.21 22.63 -27.66
CA LYS A 77 0.73 22.60 -27.67
C LYS A 77 0.08 22.74 -26.29
N ARG A 78 0.83 22.68 -25.19
CA ARG A 78 0.31 22.89 -23.83
C ARG A 78 0.59 24.27 -23.24
N GLN A 79 1.60 25.01 -23.73
CA GLN A 79 1.88 26.38 -23.26
C GLN A 79 0.82 27.39 -23.72
N SER A 80 0.04 27.08 -24.77
CA SER A 80 -1.03 27.93 -25.29
C SER A 80 -2.37 27.82 -24.54
N ALA A 81 -2.50 26.98 -23.52
CA ALA A 81 -3.73 26.82 -22.74
C ALA A 81 -3.73 27.58 -21.40
N SER A 82 -2.70 28.39 -21.13
CA SER A 82 -2.63 29.27 -19.94
C SER A 82 -2.52 30.74 -20.32
N ILE A 83 -3.28 31.18 -21.32
CA ILE A 83 -3.63 32.60 -21.46
C ILE A 83 -5.08 32.68 -21.96
N LYS A 84 -6.01 32.82 -21.02
CA LYS A 84 -7.14 33.77 -21.05
C LYS A 84 -7.91 33.72 -19.75
#